data_AF-A0ABD5YXU4-F1
#
_entry.id   AF-A0ABD5YXU4-F1
#
_cell.length_a   1.000
_cell.length_b   1.000
_cell.length_c   1.000
_cell.angle_alpha   90.00
_cell.angle_beta   90.00
_cell.angle_gamma   90.00
#
_symmetry.space_group_name_H-M   'P 1'
#
loop_
_entity.id
_entity.type
_entity.pdbx_description
1 polymer ?
#
loop_
_entity_poly.entity_id
_entity_poly.type
_entity_poly.pdbx_seq_one_letter_code
_entity_poly.pdbx_strand_id
1 'polypeptide(L)'
;MSTETSSDPLPASVSEYTIDYPGATPTRIMRELDLDSAYRAQVEYFCTVTRYTLYAEMNDCEKGVDLRLQTVEWADVAEWEVPAEDRPPEA
;
A
#
# COMPACT_ATOMS: atom_id res chain seq x y z
N MET A 1 -15.08 10.27 -19.47
CA MET A 1 -14.43 11.10 -18.43
C MET A 1 -13.05 10.53 -18.26
N SER A 2 -12.02 11.26 -18.70
CA SER A 2 -10.64 10.82 -18.54
C SER A 2 -10.28 10.97 -17.07
N THR A 3 -10.01 9.86 -16.40
CA THR A 3 -9.34 9.89 -15.09
C THR A 3 -7.91 10.34 -15.37
N GLU A 4 -7.64 11.63 -15.27
CA GLU A 4 -6.27 12.14 -15.31
C GLU A 4 -5.55 11.63 -14.07
N THR A 5 -4.85 10.50 -14.23
CA THR A 5 -3.88 10.03 -13.25
C THR A 5 -2.78 11.08 -13.18
N SER A 6 -2.49 11.56 -11.98
CA SER A 6 -1.35 12.47 -11.80
C SER A 6 -0.08 11.77 -12.31
N SER A 7 0.70 12.48 -13.11
CA SER A 7 2.04 12.04 -13.50
C SER A 7 3.12 12.62 -12.59
N ASP A 8 2.73 13.46 -11.62
CA ASP A 8 3.63 13.98 -10.61
C ASP A 8 4.07 12.85 -9.66
N PRO A 9 5.31 12.91 -9.14
CA PRO A 9 5.79 11.91 -8.19
C PRO A 9 5.01 11.98 -6.88
N LEU A 10 4.82 10.82 -6.23
CA LEU A 10 4.24 10.75 -4.88
C LEU A 10 5.08 11.61 -3.91
N PRO A 11 4.45 12.43 -3.05
CA PRO A 11 5.14 13.11 -1.97
C PRO A 11 5.86 12.13 -1.04
N ALA A 12 7.03 12.50 -0.53
CA ALA A 12 7.79 11.66 0.40
C ALA A 12 7.00 11.29 1.67
N SER A 13 6.09 12.16 2.11
CA SER A 13 5.19 11.93 3.25
C SER A 13 4.32 10.67 3.08
N VAL A 14 4.02 10.25 1.85
CA VAL A 14 3.28 8.99 1.58
C VAL A 14 4.12 7.79 2.01
N SER A 15 5.41 7.81 1.68
CA SER A 15 6.33 6.74 2.06
C SER A 15 6.52 6.68 3.58
N GLU A 16 6.75 7.83 4.22
CA GLU A 16 6.89 7.94 5.68
C GLU A 16 5.63 7.43 6.38
N TYR A 17 4.45 7.91 5.99
CA TYR A 17 3.18 7.49 6.58
C TYR A 17 2.90 6.00 6.38
N THR A 18 3.20 5.44 5.20
CA THR A 18 2.96 4.01 4.93
C THR A 18 3.89 3.12 5.76
N ILE A 19 5.13 3.56 6.00
CA ILE A 19 6.10 2.87 6.86
C ILE A 19 5.65 2.96 8.33
N ASP A 20 5.23 4.13 8.79
CA ASP A 20 4.77 4.36 10.17
C ASP A 20 3.41 3.68 10.45
N TYR A 21 2.59 3.48 9.42
CA TYR A 21 1.28 2.83 9.53
C TYR A 21 1.09 1.77 8.44
N PRO A 22 1.76 0.59 8.53
CA PRO A 22 1.71 -0.44 7.49
C PRO A 22 0.29 -0.94 7.19
N GLY A 23 -0.59 -0.88 8.19
CA GLY A 23 -2.02 -1.22 8.11
C GLY A 23 -2.92 -0.14 7.53
N ALA A 24 -2.42 1.04 7.18
CA ALA A 24 -3.24 2.11 6.61
C ALA A 24 -3.76 1.74 5.21
N THR A 25 -5.01 2.13 4.93
CA THR A 25 -5.60 1.99 3.60
C THR A 25 -5.26 3.19 2.72
N PRO A 26 -5.26 3.07 1.38
CA PRO A 26 -5.08 4.17 0.45
C PRO A 26 -6.01 5.35 0.77
N THR A 27 -7.29 5.07 1.05
CA THR A 27 -8.26 6.08 1.46
C THR A 27 -7.85 6.81 2.74
N ARG A 28 -7.30 6.09 3.74
CA ARG A 28 -6.80 6.71 4.97
C ARG A 28 -5.60 7.60 4.67
N ILE A 29 -4.62 7.11 3.91
CA ILE A 29 -3.40 7.86 3.57
C ILE A 29 -3.75 9.14 2.82
N MET A 30 -4.61 9.04 1.80
CA MET A 30 -5.06 10.21 1.04
C MET A 30 -5.77 11.24 1.91
N ARG A 31 -6.58 10.79 2.87
CA ARG A 31 -7.27 11.67 3.82
C ARG A 31 -6.31 12.35 4.79
N GLU A 32 -5.41 11.60 5.42
CA GLU A 32 -4.50 12.15 6.45
C GLU A 32 -3.42 13.06 5.85
N LEU A 33 -3.04 12.84 4.59
CA LEU A 33 -2.04 13.65 3.89
C LEU A 33 -2.64 14.68 2.93
N ASP A 34 -3.97 14.85 2.93
CA ASP A 34 -4.70 15.78 2.07
C ASP A 34 -4.33 15.67 0.57
N LEU A 35 -4.28 14.43 0.06
CA LEU A 35 -3.90 14.14 -1.32
C LEU A 35 -5.09 14.21 -2.27
N ASP A 36 -4.85 14.76 -3.47
CA ASP A 36 -5.83 14.76 -4.54
C ASP A 36 -6.17 13.33 -5.01
N SER A 37 -7.43 13.14 -5.43
CA SER A 37 -7.93 11.97 -6.14
C SER A 37 -7.04 11.47 -7.30
N ALA A 38 -6.31 12.37 -7.98
CA ALA A 38 -5.39 12.04 -9.06
C ALA A 38 -4.22 11.15 -8.63
N TYR A 39 -3.86 11.16 -7.34
CA TYR A 39 -2.81 10.30 -6.77
C TYR A 39 -3.31 8.91 -6.39
N ARG A 40 -4.62 8.64 -6.46
CA ARG A 40 -5.21 7.39 -5.92
C ARG A 40 -4.54 6.13 -6.45
N ALA A 41 -4.39 6.03 -7.77
CA ALA A 41 -3.77 4.86 -8.39
C ALA A 41 -2.30 4.68 -7.98
N GLN A 42 -1.57 5.79 -7.80
CA GLN A 42 -0.18 5.74 -7.33
C GLN A 42 -0.10 5.30 -5.86
N VAL A 43 -0.98 5.82 -4.99
CA VAL A 43 -1.03 5.43 -3.57
C VAL A 43 -1.42 3.97 -3.43
N GLU A 44 -2.43 3.50 -4.17
CA GLU A 44 -2.82 2.08 -4.19
C GLU A 44 -1.66 1.19 -4.61
N TYR A 45 -0.97 1.53 -5.71
CA TYR A 45 0.19 0.79 -6.17
C TYR A 45 1.31 0.76 -5.12
N PHE A 46 1.65 1.93 -4.55
CA PHE A 46 2.69 2.04 -3.54
C PHE A 46 2.39 1.19 -2.30
N CYS A 47 1.18 1.32 -1.74
CA CYS A 47 0.78 0.55 -0.57
C CYS A 47 0.80 -0.96 -0.87
N THR A 48 0.39 -1.35 -2.08
CA THR A 48 0.40 -2.75 -2.51
C THR A 48 1.81 -3.31 -2.53
N VAL A 49 2.74 -2.61 -3.19
CA VAL A 49 4.15 -3.02 -3.28
C VAL A 49 4.79 -3.06 -1.89
N THR A 50 4.58 -2.03 -1.07
CA THR A 50 5.14 -1.98 0.28
C THR A 50 4.65 -3.15 1.14
N ARG A 51 3.34 -3.42 1.18
CA ARG A 51 2.81 -4.56 1.94
C ARG A 51 3.26 -5.89 1.37
N TYR A 52 3.28 -6.03 0.05
CA TYR A 52 3.81 -7.23 -0.58
C TYR A 52 5.26 -7.47 -0.15
N THR A 53 6.13 -6.45 -0.23
CA THR A 53 7.53 -6.58 0.20
C THR A 53 7.66 -6.89 1.69
N LEU A 54 6.83 -6.31 2.55
CA LEU A 54 6.90 -6.56 3.99
C LEU A 54 6.41 -7.95 4.39
N TYR A 55 5.37 -8.48 3.72
CA TYR A 55 4.65 -9.66 4.22
C TYR A 55 4.68 -10.87 3.29
N ALA A 56 5.18 -10.74 2.05
CA ALA A 56 5.33 -11.89 1.15
C ALA A 56 6.32 -12.94 1.68
N GLU A 57 7.31 -12.52 2.48
CA GLU A 57 8.22 -13.45 3.16
C GLU A 57 7.60 -14.10 4.39
N MET A 58 6.61 -13.47 5.03
CA MET A 58 6.01 -13.94 6.28
C MET A 58 4.87 -14.93 6.08
N ASN A 59 4.17 -14.85 4.95
CA ASN A 59 2.98 -15.66 4.70
C ASN A 59 3.22 -16.98 3.98
N ASP A 60 4.47 -17.34 3.65
CA ASP A 60 4.78 -18.51 2.82
C ASP A 60 3.85 -18.51 1.60
N CYS A 61 4.20 -17.74 0.55
CA CYS A 61 3.59 -17.86 -0.78
C CYS A 61 3.78 -19.28 -1.40
N GLU A 62 3.95 -20.33 -0.58
CA GLU A 62 3.57 -21.71 -0.82
C GLU A 62 2.07 -21.82 -1.17
N LYS A 63 1.76 -21.57 -2.44
CA LYS A 63 0.96 -22.45 -3.32
C LYS A 63 0.49 -21.69 -4.55
N GLY A 64 1.41 -21.47 -5.48
CA GLY A 64 1.08 -21.46 -6.91
C GLY A 64 0.44 -20.19 -7.47
N VAL A 65 0.55 -19.05 -6.78
CA VAL A 65 0.20 -17.77 -7.41
C VAL A 65 1.50 -17.14 -7.93
N ASP A 66 1.74 -17.26 -9.23
CA ASP A 66 2.79 -16.50 -9.97
C ASP A 66 2.39 -15.02 -9.98
N LEU A 67 2.40 -14.39 -8.81
CA LEU A 67 2.09 -12.97 -8.63
C LEU A 67 3.29 -12.16 -9.07
N ARG A 68 3.28 -11.75 -10.33
CA ARG A 68 4.22 -10.75 -10.82
C ARG A 68 3.86 -9.42 -10.17
N LEU A 69 4.83 -8.65 -9.67
CA LEU A 69 4.60 -7.31 -9.07
C LEU A 69 3.79 -6.34 -9.96
N GLN A 70 3.69 -6.63 -11.26
CA GLN A 70 2.88 -5.87 -12.22
C GLN A 70 1.39 -6.24 -12.23
N THR A 71 0.99 -7.31 -11.53
CA THR A 71 -0.39 -7.83 -11.49
C THR A 71 -0.97 -7.86 -10.08
N VAL A 72 -0.24 -7.40 -9.06
CA VAL A 72 -0.75 -7.32 -7.68
C VAL A 72 -1.51 -6.01 -7.51
N GLU A 73 -2.74 -6.10 -7.06
CA GLU A 73 -3.61 -4.97 -6.75
C GLU A 73 -3.78 -4.79 -5.24
N TRP A 74 -4.19 -3.59 -4.81
CA TRP A 74 -4.38 -3.32 -3.37
C TRP A 74 -5.37 -4.27 -2.71
N ALA A 75 -6.43 -4.64 -3.43
CA ALA A 75 -7.42 -5.60 -2.93
C ALA A 75 -6.80 -6.96 -2.58
N ASP A 76 -5.73 -7.38 -3.27
CA ASP A 76 -5.07 -8.67 -3.04
C ASP A 76 -4.34 -8.72 -1.69
N VAL A 77 -3.85 -7.57 -1.21
CA VAL A 77 -3.03 -7.44 0.01
C VAL A 77 -3.69 -6.61 1.12
N ALA A 78 -4.91 -6.12 0.88
CA ALA A 78 -5.65 -5.30 1.83
C ALA A 78 -5.95 -6.06 3.13
N GLU A 79 -6.20 -7.37 3.02
CA GLU A 79 -6.60 -8.27 4.10
C GLU A 79 -5.42 -9.01 4.76
N TRP A 80 -4.19 -8.81 4.29
CA TRP A 80 -3.03 -9.47 4.87
C TRP A 80 -2.82 -9.01 6.31
N GLU A 81 -2.78 -9.96 7.24
CA GLU A 81 -2.57 -9.66 8.65
C GLU A 81 -1.15 -9.13 8.86
N VAL A 82 -1.05 -7.91 9.40
CA VAL A 82 0.21 -7.36 9.89
C VAL A 82 0.49 -7.97 11.27
N PRO A 83 1.57 -8.75 11.43
CA PRO A 83 1.99 -9.30 12.72
C PRO A 83 2.05 -8.21 13.78
N ALA A 84 1.64 -8.55 15.00
CA ALA A 84 1.61 -7.59 16.10
C ALA A 84 3.00 -7.07 16.49
N GLU A 85 4.06 -7.84 16.20
CA GLU A 85 5.46 -7.46 16.43
C GLU A 85 5.98 -6.41 15.44
N ASP A 86 5.41 -6.38 14.23
CA ASP A 86 5.67 -5.38 13.19
C ASP A 86 4.65 -4.23 13.21
N ARG A 87 3.66 -4.30 14.11
CA ARG A 87 2.69 -3.23 14.35
C ARG A 87 3.30 -2.25 15.37
N PRO A 88 3.45 -0.96 15.05
CA PRO A 88 3.92 0.00 16.04
C PRO A 88 2.94 0.09 17.21
N PRO A 89 3.42 0.46 18.42
CA PRO A 89 2.56 0.60 19.59
C PRO A 89 1.46 1.61 19.29
N GLU A 90 0.21 1.26 19.63
CA GLU A 90 -0.93 2.16 19.48
C GLU A 90 -0.67 3.47 20.25
N ALA A 91 -0.81 4.61 19.56
CA ALA A 91 -0.64 5.95 20.11
C ALA A 91 -1.84 6.40 20.95
#